data_AF-A0A4R0YBG5-F1
#
_entry.id   AF-A0A4R0YBG5-F1
#
_cell.length_a   1.000
_cell.length_b   1.000
_cell.length_c   1.000
_cell.angle_alpha   90.00
_cell.angle_beta   90.00
_cell.angle_gamma   90.00
#
_symmetry.space_group_name_H-M   'P 1'
#
loop_
_entity.id
_entity.type
_entity.pdbx_description
1 polymer ?
#
loop_
_entity_poly.entity_id
_entity_poly.type
_entity_poly.pdbx_seq_one_letter_code
_entity_poly.pdbx_strand_id
1 'polypeptide(L)'
;MSQTLSPAEAVKAATEARKPWDETARKGEEIASNFVRDGLKMVVLLNSGAALAMPAVTAFIGFDAAAKAALVYPMGIFIVGVIAGLLASVTAYLAMCFHIEASRADAVLTEHQALQFFRGTFDTTASKDGTATRAATRDRWWKGYSRLRGLGLILFGAALLAFVGGALWVFLLAMRK
;
A
#
# COMPACT_ATOMS: atom_id res chain seq x y z
N MET A 1 -19.75 41.28 -15.31
CA MET A 1 -18.87 41.98 -14.34
C MET A 1 -17.89 40.95 -13.79
N SER A 2 -16.65 40.91 -14.30
CA SER A 2 -15.61 40.04 -13.72
C SER A 2 -15.05 40.73 -12.48
N GLN A 3 -15.34 40.20 -11.29
CA GLN A 3 -14.61 40.62 -10.10
C GLN A 3 -13.18 40.08 -10.22
N THR A 4 -12.24 40.95 -10.59
CA THR A 4 -10.81 40.69 -10.47
C THR A 4 -10.48 40.67 -8.98
N LEU A 5 -10.48 39.47 -8.38
CA LEU A 5 -9.94 39.25 -7.04
C LEU A 5 -8.52 39.79 -6.98
N SER A 6 -8.18 40.49 -5.90
CA SER A 6 -6.80 40.89 -5.68
C SER A 6 -5.91 39.63 -5.59
N PRO A 7 -4.62 39.71 -5.95
CA PRO A 7 -3.67 38.61 -5.81
C PRO A 7 -3.72 37.89 -4.46
N ALA A 8 -3.92 38.63 -3.36
CA ALA A 8 -4.02 38.08 -2.03
C ALA A 8 -5.32 37.29 -1.80
N GLU A 9 -6.44 37.76 -2.34
CA GLU A 9 -7.73 37.07 -2.25
C GLU A 9 -7.78 35.82 -3.14
N ALA A 10 -7.15 35.87 -4.31
CA ALA A 10 -7.01 34.70 -5.17
C ALA A 10 -6.14 33.61 -4.52
N VAL A 11 -5.03 33.98 -3.86
CA VAL A 11 -4.19 33.05 -3.10
C VAL A 11 -4.92 32.51 -1.87
N LYS A 12 -5.68 33.35 -1.14
CA LYS A 12 -6.48 32.91 0.00
C LYS A 12 -7.58 31.94 -0.42
N ALA A 13 -8.31 32.23 -1.49
CA ALA A 13 -9.34 31.35 -2.04
C ALA A 13 -8.75 30.02 -2.53
N ALA A 14 -7.58 30.04 -3.19
CA ALA A 14 -6.86 28.83 -3.59
C ALA A 14 -6.39 28.00 -2.37
N THR A 15 -5.91 28.66 -1.31
CA THR A 15 -5.47 28.01 -0.07
C THR A 15 -6.65 27.40 0.69
N GLU A 16 -7.79 28.09 0.77
CA GLU A 16 -9.01 27.57 1.39
C GLU A 16 -9.62 26.42 0.60
N ALA A 17 -9.57 26.47 -0.74
CA ALA A 17 -9.96 25.37 -1.62
C ALA A 17 -9.06 24.13 -1.48
N ARG A 18 -7.84 24.28 -0.94
CA ARG A 18 -6.86 23.20 -0.74
C ARG A 18 -7.08 22.40 0.55
N LYS A 19 -7.65 23.01 1.59
CA LYS A 19 -7.93 22.36 2.90
C LYS A 19 -8.68 21.01 2.81
N PRO A 20 -9.74 20.86 1.98
CA PRO A 20 -10.46 19.59 1.88
C PRO A 20 -9.60 18.46 1.30
N TRP A 21 -8.68 18.79 0.39
CA TRP A 21 -7.76 17.83 -0.23
C TRP A 21 -6.71 17.35 0.76
N ASP A 22 -6.15 18.27 1.56
CA ASP A 22 -5.21 17.92 2.62
C ASP A 22 -5.87 17.04 3.68
N GLU A 23 -7.15 17.31 4.03
CA GLU A 23 -7.89 16.51 5.00
C GLU A 23 -8.25 15.11 4.44
N THR A 24 -8.61 15.02 3.16
CA THR A 24 -8.91 13.74 2.49
C THR A 24 -7.65 12.91 2.29
N ALA A 25 -6.53 13.53 1.92
CA ALA A 25 -5.23 12.88 1.84
C ALA A 25 -4.81 12.34 3.22
N ARG A 26 -4.94 13.15 4.28
CA ARG A 26 -4.63 12.74 5.66
C ARG A 26 -5.52 11.58 6.14
N LYS A 27 -6.82 11.59 5.84
CA LYS A 27 -7.73 10.47 6.14
C LYS A 27 -7.38 9.22 5.36
N GLY A 28 -6.99 9.35 4.09
CA GLY A 28 -6.50 8.24 3.27
C GLY A 28 -5.20 7.64 3.81
N GLU A 29 -4.28 8.50 4.27
CA GLU A 29 -3.05 8.09 4.95
C GLU A 29 -3.33 7.32 6.25
N GLU A 30 -4.28 7.80 7.06
CA GLU A 30 -4.65 7.14 8.31
C GLU A 30 -5.29 5.77 8.07
N ILE A 31 -6.23 5.67 7.13
CA ILE A 31 -6.92 4.41 6.80
C ILE A 31 -5.94 3.38 6.26
N ALA A 32 -5.08 3.77 5.32
CA ALA A 32 -4.15 2.81 4.73
C ALA A 32 -2.97 2.49 5.67
N SER A 33 -2.56 3.40 6.56
CA SER A 33 -1.62 3.09 7.65
C SER A 33 -2.22 2.07 8.62
N ASN A 34 -3.49 2.23 8.99
CA ASN A 34 -4.20 1.27 9.83
C ASN A 34 -4.36 -0.09 9.11
N PHE A 35 -4.71 -0.10 7.83
CA PHE A 35 -4.80 -1.33 7.03
C PHE A 35 -3.46 -2.07 6.94
N VAL A 36 -2.35 -1.35 6.72
CA VAL A 36 -1.01 -1.95 6.72
C VAL A 36 -0.65 -2.47 8.11
N ARG A 37 -0.89 -1.68 9.17
CA ARG A 37 -0.56 -2.06 10.55
C ARG A 37 -1.34 -3.29 11.01
N ASP A 38 -2.65 -3.32 10.77
CA ASP A 38 -3.53 -4.40 11.22
C ASP A 38 -3.44 -5.62 10.30
N GLY A 39 -3.30 -5.41 8.99
CA GLY A 39 -3.02 -6.47 8.01
C GLY A 39 -1.68 -7.15 8.25
N LEU A 40 -0.62 -6.39 8.55
CA LEU A 40 0.70 -6.93 8.92
C LEU A 40 0.61 -7.77 10.18
N LYS A 41 -0.03 -7.25 11.23
CA LYS A 41 -0.22 -7.99 12.49
C LYS A 41 -0.93 -9.31 12.22
N MET A 42 -2.02 -9.31 11.47
CA MET A 42 -2.79 -10.51 11.15
C MET A 42 -1.96 -11.54 10.38
N VAL A 43 -1.27 -11.14 9.30
CA VAL A 43 -0.50 -12.09 8.46
C VAL A 43 0.71 -12.65 9.21
N VAL A 44 1.42 -11.81 9.96
CA VAL A 44 2.56 -12.24 10.78
C VAL A 44 2.09 -13.14 11.91
N LEU A 45 0.99 -12.80 12.61
CA LEU A 45 0.43 -13.63 13.67
C LEU A 45 -0.08 -14.97 13.14
N LEU A 46 -0.73 -15.01 11.97
CA LEU A 46 -1.20 -16.26 11.36
C LEU A 46 -0.03 -17.20 11.04
N ASN A 47 0.96 -16.71 10.27
CA ASN A 47 2.05 -17.57 9.81
C ASN A 47 3.05 -17.91 10.93
N SER A 48 3.36 -16.96 11.82
CA SER A 48 4.24 -17.22 12.97
C SER A 48 3.57 -18.10 14.02
N GLY A 49 2.27 -17.86 14.27
CA GLY A 49 1.47 -18.70 15.15
C GLY A 49 1.38 -20.13 14.65
N ALA A 50 1.16 -20.33 13.35
CA ALA A 50 1.16 -21.66 12.74
C ALA A 50 2.54 -22.34 12.81
N ALA A 51 3.63 -21.60 12.52
CA ALA A 51 4.99 -22.12 12.62
C ALA A 51 5.36 -22.56 14.05
N LEU A 52 4.95 -21.79 15.07
CA LEU A 52 5.20 -22.09 16.48
C LEU A 52 4.26 -23.16 17.05
N ALA A 53 3.02 -23.22 16.56
CA ALA A 53 2.04 -24.22 16.99
C ALA A 53 2.37 -25.63 16.47
N MET A 54 3.01 -25.74 15.31
CA MET A 54 3.33 -27.04 14.72
C MET A 54 4.15 -27.97 15.62
N PRO A 55 5.30 -27.55 16.22
CA PRO A 55 6.01 -28.37 17.19
C PRO A 55 5.12 -28.90 18.33
N ALA A 56 4.25 -28.04 18.88
CA ALA A 56 3.32 -28.43 19.95
C ALA A 56 2.27 -29.45 19.48
N VAL A 57 1.69 -29.23 18.29
CA VAL A 57 0.74 -30.17 17.65
C VAL A 57 1.41 -31.52 17.42
N THR A 58 2.72 -31.53 17.13
CA THR A 58 3.42 -32.77 16.78
C THR A 58 3.79 -33.62 17.99
N ALA A 59 3.96 -32.98 19.15
CA ALA A 59 4.07 -33.64 20.44
C ALA A 59 2.74 -34.25 20.90
N PHE A 60 1.61 -33.55 20.66
CA PHE A 60 0.29 -34.01 21.11
C PHE A 60 -0.30 -35.13 20.26
N ILE A 61 -0.18 -35.05 18.93
CA ILE A 61 -0.81 -36.02 18.03
C ILE A 61 0.08 -37.29 17.89
N GLY A 62 1.33 -37.29 18.35
CA GLY A 62 2.22 -38.46 18.30
C GLY A 62 2.65 -38.87 16.87
N PHE A 63 3.30 -37.97 16.12
CA PHE A 63 3.82 -38.32 14.79
C PHE A 63 4.96 -39.36 14.88
N ASP A 64 5.03 -40.28 13.92
CA ASP A 64 6.19 -41.15 13.73
C ASP A 64 7.43 -40.36 13.27
N ALA A 65 8.60 -41.00 13.23
CA ALA A 65 9.85 -40.33 12.87
C ALA A 65 9.84 -39.78 11.43
N ALA A 66 9.17 -40.47 10.50
CA ALA A 66 9.07 -40.06 9.10
C ALA A 66 8.19 -38.82 8.91
N ALA A 67 7.03 -38.77 9.58
CA ALA A 67 6.15 -37.61 9.55
C ALA A 67 6.75 -36.42 10.31
N LYS A 68 7.55 -36.65 11.36
CA LYS A 68 8.33 -35.59 12.01
C LYS A 68 9.34 -34.94 11.06
N ALA A 69 10.06 -35.74 10.27
CA ALA A 69 10.96 -35.23 9.25
C ALA A 69 10.20 -34.46 8.14
N ALA A 70 9.00 -34.91 7.78
CA ALA A 70 8.15 -34.27 6.78
C ALA A 70 7.57 -32.90 7.21
N LEU A 71 7.64 -32.53 8.49
CA LEU A 71 7.17 -31.21 8.99
C LEU A 71 8.09 -30.05 8.62
N VAL A 72 9.34 -30.34 8.23
CA VAL A 72 10.29 -29.31 7.78
C VAL A 72 9.73 -28.55 6.57
N TYR A 73 8.99 -29.24 5.70
CA TYR A 73 8.38 -28.64 4.51
C TYR A 73 7.28 -27.62 4.84
N PRO A 74 6.21 -27.95 5.61
CA PRO A 74 5.22 -26.94 5.99
C PRO A 74 5.83 -25.81 6.82
N MET A 75 6.80 -26.07 7.71
CA MET A 75 7.56 -25.00 8.40
C MET A 75 8.21 -24.03 7.42
N GLY A 76 8.90 -24.55 6.40
CA GLY A 76 9.49 -23.73 5.34
C GLY A 76 8.45 -22.90 4.60
N ILE A 77 7.28 -23.48 4.30
CA ILE A 77 6.17 -22.78 3.65
C ILE A 77 5.67 -21.62 4.51
N PHE A 78 5.44 -21.81 5.81
CA PHE A 78 5.01 -20.71 6.68
C PHE A 78 6.07 -19.62 6.82
N ILE A 79 7.37 -19.96 6.85
CA ILE A 79 8.45 -18.96 6.85
C ILE A 79 8.41 -18.12 5.56
N VAL A 80 8.24 -18.76 4.41
CA VAL A 80 8.04 -18.06 3.13
C VAL A 80 6.79 -17.16 3.21
N GLY A 81 5.71 -17.63 3.83
CA GLY A 81 4.50 -16.84 4.08
C GLY A 81 4.76 -15.60 4.94
N VAL A 82 5.56 -15.71 6.01
CA VAL A 82 5.99 -14.57 6.84
C VAL A 82 6.79 -13.56 6.01
N ILE A 83 7.79 -14.03 5.25
CA ILE A 83 8.64 -13.17 4.43
C ILE A 83 7.80 -12.44 3.37
N ALA A 84 6.90 -13.15 2.68
CA ALA A 84 5.99 -12.55 1.71
C ALA A 84 5.07 -11.51 2.35
N GLY A 85 4.53 -11.78 3.54
CA GLY A 85 3.72 -10.83 4.31
C GLY A 85 4.48 -9.55 4.72
N LEU A 86 5.75 -9.70 5.13
CA LEU A 86 6.63 -8.56 5.42
C LEU A 86 6.87 -7.71 4.17
N LEU A 87 7.22 -8.35 3.04
CA LEU A 87 7.44 -7.65 1.77
C LEU A 87 6.17 -6.98 1.24
N ALA A 88 5.01 -7.62 1.40
CA ALA A 88 3.71 -7.03 1.07
C ALA A 88 3.46 -5.73 1.87
N SER A 89 3.92 -5.69 3.12
CA SER A 89 3.75 -4.52 3.99
C SER A 89 4.71 -3.39 3.62
N VAL A 90 5.97 -3.72 3.29
CA VAL A 90 6.94 -2.73 2.78
C VAL A 90 6.44 -2.12 1.47
N THR A 91 5.93 -2.94 0.55
CA THR A 91 5.41 -2.47 -0.73
C THR A 91 4.14 -1.63 -0.56
N ALA A 92 3.26 -1.97 0.38
CA ALA A 92 2.10 -1.16 0.72
C ALA A 92 2.49 0.20 1.33
N TYR A 93 3.47 0.23 2.24
CA TYR A 93 4.02 1.48 2.79
C TYR A 93 4.59 2.37 1.68
N LEU A 94 5.44 1.82 0.81
CA LEU A 94 5.99 2.55 -0.32
C LEU A 94 4.88 3.04 -1.24
N ALA A 95 3.89 2.20 -1.56
CA ALA A 95 2.75 2.61 -2.37
C ALA A 95 2.06 3.86 -1.77
N MET A 96 1.86 3.90 -0.45
CA MET A 96 1.30 5.10 0.20
C MET A 96 2.20 6.33 0.03
N CYS A 97 3.51 6.22 0.23
CA CYS A 97 4.42 7.34 -0.01
C CYS A 97 4.30 7.89 -1.45
N PHE A 98 4.22 7.00 -2.44
CA PHE A 98 4.01 7.39 -3.84
C PHE A 98 2.63 8.02 -4.08
N HIS A 99 1.58 7.56 -3.38
CA HIS A 99 0.24 8.11 -3.48
C HIS A 99 0.17 9.55 -2.93
N ILE A 100 0.77 9.79 -1.76
CA ILE A 100 0.82 11.11 -1.13
C ILE A 100 1.52 12.10 -2.07
N GLU A 101 2.65 11.70 -2.65
CA GLU A 101 3.41 12.57 -3.55
C GLU A 101 2.67 12.83 -4.88
N ALA A 102 1.94 11.82 -5.39
CA ALA A 102 1.07 12.01 -6.55
C ALA A 102 -0.09 12.98 -6.25
N SER A 103 -0.73 12.86 -5.09
CA SER A 103 -1.83 13.74 -4.67
C SER A 103 -1.35 15.17 -4.41
N ARG A 104 -0.15 15.34 -3.83
CA ARG A 104 0.49 16.67 -3.69
C ARG A 104 0.77 17.32 -5.04
N ALA A 105 1.27 16.54 -6.00
CA ALA A 105 1.51 17.03 -7.36
C ALA A 105 0.21 17.44 -8.06
N ASP A 106 -0.88 16.68 -7.85
CA ASP A 106 -2.20 16.99 -8.42
C ASP A 106 -2.80 18.27 -7.79
N ALA A 107 -2.71 18.44 -6.47
CA ALA A 107 -3.15 19.66 -5.79
C ALA A 107 -2.42 20.92 -6.31
N VAL A 108 -1.10 20.83 -6.51
CA VAL A 108 -0.28 21.92 -7.05
C VAL A 108 -0.62 22.20 -8.53
N LEU A 109 -1.01 21.19 -9.30
CA LEU A 109 -1.50 21.35 -10.67
C LEU A 109 -2.84 22.08 -10.70
N THR A 110 -3.80 21.64 -9.88
CA THR A 110 -5.14 22.24 -9.80
C THR A 110 -5.07 23.70 -9.32
N GLU A 111 -4.21 23.99 -8.34
CA GLU A 111 -3.97 25.36 -7.87
C GLU A 111 -3.42 26.26 -8.99
N HIS A 112 -2.43 25.79 -9.75
CA HIS A 112 -1.90 26.54 -10.88
C HIS A 112 -2.91 26.76 -12.01
N GLN A 113 -3.72 25.75 -12.33
CA GLN A 113 -4.77 25.87 -13.35
C GLN A 113 -5.86 26.86 -12.92
N ALA A 114 -6.27 26.83 -11.64
CA ALA A 114 -7.23 27.79 -11.10
C ALA A 114 -6.68 29.22 -11.16
N LEU A 115 -5.43 29.44 -10.73
CA LEU A 115 -4.78 30.75 -10.79
C LEU A 115 -4.61 31.27 -12.23
N GLN A 116 -4.37 30.40 -13.21
CA GLN A 116 -4.35 30.77 -14.63
C GLN A 116 -5.72 31.26 -15.12
N PHE A 117 -6.80 30.59 -14.71
CA PHE A 117 -8.17 30.96 -15.06
C PHE A 117 -8.54 32.34 -14.48
N PHE A 118 -8.07 32.68 -13.27
CA PHE A 118 -8.37 33.96 -12.62
C PHE A 118 -7.51 35.15 -13.10
N ARG A 119 -6.28 34.92 -13.61
CA ARG A 119 -5.37 36.03 -13.95
C ARG A 119 -5.37 36.47 -15.41
N GLY A 120 -5.99 35.75 -16.34
CA GLY A 120 -6.22 36.21 -17.72
C GLY A 120 -4.99 36.58 -18.59
N THR A 121 -3.76 36.61 -18.06
CA THR A 121 -2.59 37.23 -18.73
C THR A 121 -1.25 36.49 -18.54
N PHE A 122 -1.25 35.20 -18.21
CA PHE A 122 0.02 34.45 -18.24
C PHE A 122 0.33 33.93 -19.65
N ASP A 123 1.57 34.18 -20.08
CA ASP A 123 2.16 33.68 -21.32
C ASP A 123 1.87 32.17 -21.47
N THR A 124 0.95 31.85 -22.38
CA THR A 124 0.28 30.54 -22.42
C THR A 124 1.25 29.40 -22.73
N THR A 125 2.37 29.69 -23.39
CA THR A 125 3.45 28.75 -23.75
C THR A 125 4.28 28.32 -22.53
N ALA A 126 4.83 29.25 -21.74
CA ALA A 126 5.57 28.92 -20.52
C ALA A 126 4.68 28.22 -19.47
N SER A 127 3.39 28.58 -19.45
CA SER A 127 2.39 27.95 -18.56
C SER A 127 2.05 26.52 -18.98
N LYS A 128 1.97 26.25 -20.31
CA LYS A 128 1.71 24.91 -20.86
C LYS A 128 2.84 23.96 -20.56
N ASP A 129 4.09 24.39 -20.73
CA ASP A 129 5.28 23.57 -20.46
C ASP A 129 5.41 23.24 -18.97
N GLY A 130 5.10 24.20 -18.08
CA GLY A 130 5.04 24.00 -16.64
C GLY A 130 3.95 23.01 -16.20
N THR A 131 2.76 23.08 -16.80
CA THR A 131 1.68 22.10 -16.54
C THR A 131 1.98 20.72 -17.10
N ALA A 132 2.58 20.61 -18.29
CA ALA A 132 2.95 19.34 -18.91
C ALA A 132 4.03 18.61 -18.09
N THR A 133 5.04 19.34 -17.61
CA THR A 133 6.12 18.79 -16.78
C THR A 133 5.56 18.25 -15.45
N ARG A 134 4.67 19.01 -14.79
CA ARG A 134 4.06 18.59 -13.53
C ARG A 134 3.07 17.42 -13.70
N ALA A 135 2.32 17.40 -14.80
CA ALA A 135 1.44 16.27 -15.14
C ALA A 135 2.26 14.98 -15.38
N ALA A 136 3.42 15.09 -16.03
CA ALA A 136 4.34 13.97 -16.21
C ALA A 136 4.94 13.49 -14.88
N THR A 137 5.28 14.41 -13.96
CA THR A 137 5.72 14.07 -12.60
C THR A 137 4.62 13.32 -11.83
N ARG A 138 3.37 13.81 -11.85
CA ARG A 138 2.22 13.14 -11.24
C ARG A 138 2.02 11.73 -11.81
N ASP A 139 2.03 11.59 -13.14
CA ASP A 139 1.86 10.29 -13.80
C ASP A 139 2.96 9.29 -13.41
N ARG A 140 4.20 9.77 -13.22
CA ARG A 140 5.30 8.94 -12.72
C ARG A 140 5.05 8.43 -11.30
N TRP A 141 4.62 9.31 -10.38
CA TRP A 141 4.30 8.93 -9.00
C TRP A 141 3.11 7.96 -8.94
N TRP A 142 2.08 8.22 -9.75
CA TRP A 142 0.90 7.35 -9.85
C TRP A 142 1.23 5.95 -10.41
N LYS A 143 2.06 5.87 -11.46
CA LYS A 143 2.58 4.60 -11.98
C LYS A 143 3.38 3.84 -10.93
N GLY A 144 4.19 4.55 -10.13
CA GLY A 144 4.91 3.97 -9.00
C GLY A 144 3.96 3.37 -7.96
N TYR A 145 2.95 4.14 -7.54
CA TYR A 145 1.88 3.67 -6.64
C TYR A 145 1.19 2.42 -7.17
N SER A 146 0.72 2.44 -8.43
CA SER A 146 -0.03 1.33 -9.03
C SER A 146 0.81 0.05 -9.09
N ARG A 147 2.10 0.15 -9.42
CA ARG A 147 3.01 -1.00 -9.49
C ARG A 147 3.28 -1.59 -8.11
N LEU A 148 3.58 -0.75 -7.13
CA LEU A 148 3.85 -1.19 -5.76
C LEU A 148 2.61 -1.80 -5.10
N ARG A 149 1.42 -1.22 -5.34
CA ARG A 149 0.15 -1.80 -4.90
C ARG A 149 -0.09 -3.18 -5.53
N GLY A 150 0.14 -3.31 -6.84
CA GLY A 150 0.02 -4.60 -7.54
C GLY A 150 0.98 -5.65 -6.98
N LEU A 151 2.24 -5.28 -6.77
CA LEU A 151 3.24 -6.16 -6.16
C LEU A 151 2.85 -6.57 -4.73
N GLY A 152 2.36 -5.63 -3.92
CA GLY A 152 1.89 -5.90 -2.56
C GLY A 152 0.72 -6.88 -2.51
N LEU A 153 -0.23 -6.77 -3.44
CA LEU A 153 -1.35 -7.71 -3.56
C LEU A 153 -0.88 -9.13 -3.93
N ILE A 154 0.08 -9.25 -4.85
CA ILE A 154 0.65 -10.54 -5.23
C ILE A 154 1.38 -11.19 -4.04
N LEU A 155 2.19 -10.42 -3.32
CA LEU A 155 2.93 -10.90 -2.15
C LEU A 155 1.98 -11.29 -1.01
N PHE A 156 0.91 -10.52 -0.79
CA PHE A 156 -0.12 -10.87 0.18
C PHE A 156 -0.85 -12.17 -0.21
N GLY A 157 -1.21 -12.31 -1.49
CA GLY A 157 -1.80 -13.55 -2.01
C GLY A 157 -0.88 -14.75 -1.83
N ALA A 158 0.42 -14.59 -2.09
CA ALA A 158 1.42 -15.63 -1.85
C ALA A 158 1.52 -16.00 -0.36
N ALA A 159 1.48 -15.01 0.55
CA ALA A 159 1.48 -15.26 1.99
C ALA A 159 0.23 -16.03 2.46
N LEU A 160 -0.93 -15.73 1.88
CA LEU A 160 -2.18 -16.45 2.18
C LEU A 160 -2.14 -17.89 1.65
N LEU A 161 -1.66 -18.09 0.42
CA LEU A 161 -1.50 -19.41 -0.17
C LEU A 161 -0.50 -20.26 0.61
N ALA A 162 0.59 -19.66 1.09
CA ALA A 162 1.54 -20.33 1.96
C ALA A 162 0.87 -20.78 3.27
N PHE A 163 0.06 -19.92 3.90
CA PHE A 163 -0.68 -20.30 5.10
C PHE A 163 -1.64 -21.47 4.85
N VAL A 164 -2.52 -21.36 3.85
CA VAL A 164 -3.53 -22.38 3.53
C VAL A 164 -2.86 -23.69 3.10
N GLY A 165 -1.84 -23.60 2.24
CA GLY A 165 -1.08 -24.75 1.78
C GLY A 165 -0.32 -25.46 2.89
N GLY A 166 0.34 -24.70 3.77
CA GLY A 166 1.02 -25.24 4.95
C GLY A 166 0.04 -25.92 5.91
N ALA A 167 -1.11 -25.30 6.18
CA ALA A 167 -2.14 -25.87 7.06
C ALA A 167 -2.74 -27.16 6.48
N LEU A 168 -3.06 -27.16 5.18
CA LEU A 168 -3.57 -28.35 4.48
C LEU A 168 -2.54 -29.49 4.50
N TRP A 169 -1.26 -29.18 4.30
CA TRP A 169 -0.19 -30.19 4.36
C TRP A 169 -0.09 -30.83 5.74
N VAL A 170 -0.11 -30.02 6.81
CA VAL A 170 -0.09 -30.52 8.20
C VAL A 170 -1.30 -31.39 8.48
N PHE A 171 -2.48 -30.99 8.00
CA PHE A 171 -3.70 -31.78 8.13
C PHE A 171 -3.59 -33.15 7.42
N LEU A 172 -3.08 -33.17 6.19
CA LEU A 172 -2.87 -34.41 5.44
C LEU A 172 -1.85 -35.34 6.11
N LEU A 173 -0.78 -34.78 6.70
CA LEU A 173 0.16 -35.56 7.52
C LEU A 173 -0.55 -36.14 8.74
N ALA A 174 -1.40 -35.36 9.42
CA ALA A 174 -2.12 -35.82 10.60
C ALA A 174 -3.11 -36.97 10.30
N MET A 175 -3.75 -36.96 9.11
CA MET A 175 -4.64 -38.05 8.67
C MET A 175 -3.92 -39.33 8.23
N ARG A 176 -2.60 -39.27 7.98
CA ARG A 176 -1.78 -40.43 7.60
C ARG A 176 -1.24 -41.22 8.79
N LYS A 177 -1.57 -40.82 10.01
CA LYS A 177 -1.20 -41.53 11.25
C LYS A 177 -1.92 -42.85 11.40
#